data_AF-A0AAE0H0Q9-F1
#
_entry.id   AF-A0AAE0H0Q9-F1
#
_cell.length_a   1.000
_cell.length_b   1.000
_cell.length_c   1.000
_cell.angle_alpha   90.00
_cell.angle_beta   90.00
_cell.angle_gamma   90.00
#
_symmetry.space_group_name_H-M   'P 1'
#
loop_
_entity.id
_entity.type
_entity.pdbx_description
1 polymer ?
#
loop_
_entity_poly.entity_id
_entity_poly.type
_entity_poly.pdbx_seq_one_letter_code
_entity_poly.pdbx_strand_id
1 'polypeptide(L)'
;MADPRTQGLVDSLPLLVAALGICHIAVSLVCSLAGPFRAAPHKAAHQIISLVDHSICGLYGAYLWIFEAGAIEDKAYEYLEGAAVLLQANFCFQVYDLLASLFIKDFRKPEMIAHHLVTAVLAWWTITGPYLHYYSIFFVGCGEVSSIPLVFVDTFKHFPDVGKRVPTFDVVCKGLFALLFVPIRCIYWPLVSFEFWQLSLHLLNTQTAHNTPIVISFLAANVFLTFLQEYWGYLVYRGVRKMLSGSDKKEK
;
A
#
# COMPACT_ATOMS: atom_id res chain seq x y z
N MET A 1 -16.87 -14.65 -16.50
CA MET A 1 -18.06 -13.77 -16.47
C MET A 1 -17.89 -12.90 -15.24
N ALA A 2 -18.05 -11.57 -15.35
CA ALA A 2 -17.87 -10.68 -14.20
C ALA A 2 -18.91 -11.01 -13.11
N ASP A 3 -18.49 -11.04 -11.85
CA ASP A 3 -19.39 -11.30 -10.72
C ASP A 3 -20.39 -10.13 -10.61
N PRO A 4 -21.71 -10.35 -10.66
CA PRO A 4 -22.69 -9.29 -10.50
C PRO A 4 -22.51 -8.47 -9.21
N ARG A 5 -21.95 -9.08 -8.17
CA ARG A 5 -21.65 -8.43 -6.88
C ARG A 5 -20.51 -7.42 -6.97
N THR A 6 -19.63 -7.54 -7.96
CA THR A 6 -18.51 -6.60 -8.17
C THR A 6 -18.79 -5.58 -9.27
N GLN A 7 -19.84 -5.76 -10.07
CA GLN A 7 -20.16 -4.85 -11.18
C GLN A 7 -20.35 -3.40 -10.71
N GLY A 8 -21.13 -3.17 -9.65
CA GLY A 8 -21.32 -1.83 -9.10
C GLY A 8 -20.03 -1.20 -8.57
N LEU A 9 -19.10 -2.02 -8.05
CA LEU A 9 -17.78 -1.55 -7.65
C LEU A 9 -16.99 -1.10 -8.87
N VAL A 10 -16.92 -1.94 -9.91
CA VAL A 10 -16.21 -1.65 -11.17
C VAL A 10 -16.72 -0.37 -11.82
N ASP A 11 -18.04 -0.20 -11.90
CA ASP A 11 -18.67 0.96 -12.53
C ASP A 11 -18.33 2.28 -11.83
N SER A 12 -18.08 2.23 -10.51
CA SER A 12 -17.71 3.41 -9.72
C SER A 12 -16.22 3.75 -9.75
N LEU A 13 -15.32 2.85 -10.20
CA LEU A 13 -13.87 3.07 -10.14
C LEU A 13 -13.40 4.31 -10.91
N PRO A 14 -13.85 4.60 -12.15
CA PRO A 14 -13.43 5.80 -12.86
C PRO A 14 -13.79 7.09 -12.11
N LEU A 15 -14.99 7.12 -11.49
CA LEU A 15 -15.45 8.26 -10.71
C LEU A 15 -14.61 8.45 -9.45
N LEU A 16 -14.30 7.37 -8.73
CA LEU A 16 -13.48 7.42 -7.52
C LEU A 16 -12.03 7.85 -7.81
N VAL A 17 -11.43 7.36 -8.90
CA VAL A 17 -10.10 7.81 -9.35
C VAL A 17 -10.14 9.31 -9.71
N ALA A 18 -11.16 9.75 -10.46
CA ALA A 18 -11.33 11.17 -10.78
C ALA A 18 -11.51 12.03 -9.52
N ALA A 19 -12.27 11.53 -8.53
CA ALA A 19 -12.47 12.20 -7.26
C ALA A 19 -11.15 12.38 -6.50
N LEU A 20 -10.27 11.37 -6.45
CA LEU A 20 -8.93 11.51 -5.86
C LEU A 20 -8.09 12.59 -6.56
N GLY A 21 -8.17 12.68 -7.90
CA GLY A 21 -7.52 13.74 -8.67
C GLY A 21 -8.06 15.14 -8.32
N ILE A 22 -9.37 15.29 -8.20
CA ILE A 22 -10.03 16.55 -7.79
C ILE A 22 -9.64 16.90 -6.36
N CYS A 23 -9.67 15.93 -5.44
CA CYS A 23 -9.22 16.10 -4.07
C CYS A 23 -7.77 16.56 -4.01
N HIS A 24 -6.88 15.99 -4.83
CA HIS A 24 -5.49 16.43 -4.90
C HIS A 24 -5.37 17.90 -5.29
N ILE A 25 -6.11 18.35 -6.30
CA ILE A 25 -6.12 19.75 -6.73
C ILE A 25 -6.65 20.64 -5.59
N ALA A 26 -7.79 20.30 -4.99
CA ALA A 26 -8.40 21.08 -3.92
C ALA A 26 -7.49 21.18 -2.69
N VAL A 27 -6.92 20.06 -2.23
CA VAL A 27 -5.99 20.04 -1.08
C VAL A 27 -4.72 20.80 -1.42
N SER A 28 -4.19 20.67 -2.64
CA SER A 28 -3.03 21.44 -3.09
C SER A 28 -3.30 22.94 -3.05
N LEU A 29 -4.49 23.39 -3.46
CA LEU A 29 -4.88 24.79 -3.33
C LEU A 29 -4.89 25.25 -1.86
N VAL A 30 -5.44 24.45 -0.94
CA VAL A 30 -5.41 24.76 0.50
C VAL A 30 -3.96 24.79 1.02
N CYS A 31 -3.13 23.80 0.66
CA CYS A 31 -1.71 23.75 1.04
C CYS A 31 -0.91 24.93 0.49
N SER A 32 -1.31 25.50 -0.65
CA SER A 32 -0.66 26.68 -1.22
C SER A 32 -0.88 27.94 -0.37
N LEU A 33 -1.94 27.95 0.46
CA LEU A 33 -2.25 29.01 1.41
C LEU A 33 -1.64 28.73 2.80
N ALA A 34 -1.23 27.49 3.08
CA ALA A 34 -0.67 27.07 4.36
C ALA A 34 0.86 27.19 4.38
N GLY A 35 1.37 27.99 5.33
CA GLY A 35 2.77 28.41 5.43
C GLY A 35 3.84 27.36 5.07
N PRO A 36 3.99 26.25 5.83
CA PRO A 36 5.08 25.30 5.60
C PRO A 36 4.95 24.49 4.30
N PHE A 37 3.76 24.42 3.71
CA PHE A 37 3.48 23.60 2.52
C PHE A 37 3.46 24.39 1.22
N ARG A 38 3.44 25.73 1.31
CA ARG A 38 3.36 26.64 0.16
C ARG A 38 4.44 26.44 -0.90
N ALA A 39 5.63 25.98 -0.50
CA ALA A 39 6.74 25.72 -1.41
C ALA A 39 6.52 24.50 -2.32
N ALA A 40 5.73 23.51 -1.88
CA ALA A 40 5.46 22.29 -2.64
C ALA A 40 4.06 21.74 -2.32
N PRO A 41 2.98 22.48 -2.63
CA PRO A 41 1.63 22.14 -2.19
C PRO A 41 1.13 20.80 -2.72
N HIS A 42 1.54 20.41 -3.94
CA HIS A 42 1.21 19.10 -4.51
C HIS A 42 1.84 17.94 -3.74
N LYS A 43 3.05 18.10 -3.17
CA LYS A 43 3.66 17.06 -2.33
C LYS A 43 2.90 16.92 -1.02
N ALA A 44 2.51 18.04 -0.41
CA ALA A 44 1.70 18.03 0.81
C ALA A 44 0.33 17.39 0.58
N ALA A 45 -0.33 17.74 -0.53
CA ALA A 45 -1.61 17.15 -0.92
C ALA A 45 -1.51 15.63 -1.13
N HIS A 46 -0.44 15.16 -1.79
CA HIS A 46 -0.17 13.74 -1.92
C HIS A 46 -0.04 13.06 -0.55
N GLN A 47 0.79 13.58 0.36
CA GLN A 47 0.95 13.00 1.69
C GLN A 47 -0.36 12.93 2.49
N ILE A 48 -1.22 13.95 2.39
CA ILE A 48 -2.54 13.94 3.04
C ILE A 48 -3.44 12.85 2.46
N ILE A 49 -3.47 12.71 1.12
CA ILE A 49 -4.27 11.68 0.46
C ILE A 49 -3.75 10.28 0.82
N SER A 50 -2.43 10.07 0.76
CA SER A 50 -1.79 8.82 1.16
C SER A 50 -2.09 8.47 2.62
N LEU A 51 -2.11 9.44 3.54
CA LEU A 51 -2.48 9.18 4.93
C LEU A 51 -3.90 8.62 5.04
N VAL A 52 -4.85 9.20 4.30
CA VAL A 52 -6.25 8.75 4.31
C VAL A 52 -6.35 7.33 3.76
N ASP A 53 -5.75 7.07 2.59
CA ASP A 53 -5.81 5.74 1.98
C ASP A 53 -5.15 4.67 2.85
N HIS A 54 -3.90 4.89 3.27
CA HIS A 54 -3.20 3.92 4.13
C HIS A 54 -3.91 3.72 5.48
N SER A 55 -4.64 4.71 5.99
CA SER A 55 -5.47 4.53 7.18
C SER A 55 -6.70 3.66 6.91
N ILE A 56 -7.39 3.89 5.79
CA ILE A 56 -8.53 3.06 5.38
C ILE A 56 -8.04 1.63 5.13
N CYS A 57 -7.09 1.44 4.22
CA CYS A 57 -6.55 0.13 3.86
C CYS A 57 -5.91 -0.57 5.07
N GLY A 58 -5.01 0.12 5.76
CA GLY A 58 -4.24 -0.42 6.89
C GLY A 58 -5.10 -0.80 8.08
N LEU A 59 -5.94 0.12 8.58
CA LEU A 59 -6.73 -0.12 9.80
C LEU A 59 -7.89 -1.06 9.55
N TYR A 60 -8.64 -0.87 8.46
CA TYR A 60 -9.76 -1.76 8.13
C TYR A 60 -9.25 -3.16 7.74
N GLY A 61 -8.16 -3.23 6.97
CA GLY A 61 -7.51 -4.49 6.64
C GLY A 61 -6.97 -5.24 7.86
N ALA A 62 -6.35 -4.54 8.80
CA ALA A 62 -5.94 -5.16 10.06
C ALA A 62 -7.12 -5.68 10.87
N TYR A 63 -8.23 -4.92 10.93
CA TYR A 63 -9.45 -5.36 11.59
C TYR A 63 -9.99 -6.66 10.95
N LEU A 64 -10.19 -6.68 9.63
CA LEU A 64 -10.68 -7.87 8.92
C LEU A 64 -9.71 -9.06 9.11
N TRP A 65 -8.40 -8.81 9.05
CA TRP A 65 -7.39 -9.86 9.19
C TRP A 65 -7.39 -10.50 10.59
N ILE A 66 -7.53 -9.69 11.64
CA ILE A 66 -7.43 -10.16 13.03
C ILE A 66 -8.74 -10.82 13.48
N PHE A 67 -9.89 -10.26 13.08
CA PHE A 67 -11.18 -10.63 13.65
C PHE A 67 -12.07 -11.48 12.74
N GLU A 68 -11.88 -11.41 11.42
CA GLU A 68 -12.80 -12.06 10.47
C GLU A 68 -12.11 -13.14 9.62
N ALA A 69 -10.82 -12.98 9.30
CA ALA A 69 -10.14 -13.87 8.36
C ALA A 69 -10.11 -15.34 8.80
N GLY A 70 -10.04 -15.60 10.11
CA GLY A 70 -10.02 -16.97 10.64
C GLY A 70 -11.30 -17.78 10.40
N ALA A 71 -12.42 -17.13 10.07
CA ALA A 71 -13.70 -17.78 9.81
C ALA A 71 -13.91 -18.16 8.33
N ILE A 72 -13.01 -17.76 7.44
CA ILE A 72 -13.16 -17.96 5.99
C ILE A 72 -12.64 -19.33 5.60
N GLU A 73 -13.50 -20.14 4.99
CA GLU A 73 -13.17 -21.50 4.57
C GLU A 73 -12.50 -21.53 3.20
N ASP A 74 -13.11 -20.87 2.20
CA ASP A 74 -12.57 -20.84 0.84
C ASP A 74 -11.69 -19.59 0.62
N LYS A 75 -10.41 -19.76 0.95
CA LYS A 75 -9.38 -18.72 0.78
C LYS A 75 -9.06 -18.40 -0.69
N ALA A 76 -9.50 -19.20 -1.65
CA ALA A 76 -9.22 -18.99 -3.08
C ALA A 76 -10.29 -18.14 -3.76
N TYR A 77 -11.56 -18.53 -3.58
CA TYR A 77 -12.65 -18.06 -4.43
C TYR A 77 -13.83 -17.43 -3.70
N GLU A 78 -13.84 -17.42 -2.36
CA GLU A 78 -14.93 -16.80 -1.61
C GLU A 78 -14.98 -15.29 -1.84
N TYR A 79 -16.17 -14.78 -2.16
CA TYR A 79 -16.40 -13.35 -2.23
C TYR A 79 -16.56 -12.80 -0.81
N LEU A 80 -15.76 -11.78 -0.50
CA LEU A 80 -15.79 -11.09 0.78
C LEU A 80 -16.05 -9.61 0.55
N GLU A 81 -17.15 -9.10 1.10
CA GLU A 81 -17.56 -7.70 0.94
C GLU A 81 -16.50 -6.74 1.50
N GLY A 82 -15.98 -7.02 2.70
CA GLY A 82 -14.92 -6.19 3.30
C GLY A 82 -13.64 -6.15 2.46
N ALA A 83 -13.25 -7.28 1.86
CA ALA A 83 -12.12 -7.32 0.93
C ALA A 83 -12.40 -6.50 -0.35
N ALA A 84 -13.64 -6.54 -0.85
CA ALA A 84 -14.04 -5.80 -2.05
C ALA A 84 -13.94 -4.28 -1.84
N VAL A 85 -14.34 -3.78 -0.66
CA VAL A 85 -14.17 -2.37 -0.27
C VAL A 85 -12.68 -1.99 -0.19
N LEU A 86 -11.86 -2.83 0.46
CA LEU A 86 -10.40 -2.62 0.54
C LEU A 86 -9.74 -2.56 -0.85
N LEU A 87 -10.10 -3.51 -1.71
CA LEU A 87 -9.57 -3.58 -3.06
C LEU A 87 -9.97 -2.36 -3.90
N GLN A 88 -11.20 -1.88 -3.76
CA GLN A 88 -11.65 -0.67 -4.43
C GLN A 88 -10.85 0.55 -3.98
N ALA A 89 -10.70 0.77 -2.67
CA ALA A 89 -9.89 1.86 -2.13
C ALA A 89 -8.45 1.79 -2.64
N ASN A 90 -7.81 0.63 -2.45
CA ASN A 90 -6.44 0.39 -2.90
C ASN A 90 -6.31 0.57 -4.42
N PHE A 91 -7.18 0.01 -5.26
CA PHE A 91 -7.11 0.20 -6.70
C PHE A 91 -7.12 1.68 -7.09
N CYS A 92 -8.08 2.43 -6.54
CA CYS A 92 -8.20 3.86 -6.81
C CYS A 92 -6.95 4.63 -6.39
N PHE A 93 -6.40 4.32 -5.21
CA PHE A 93 -5.18 4.93 -4.73
C PHE A 93 -3.94 4.53 -5.55
N GLN A 94 -3.76 3.27 -5.92
CA GLN A 94 -2.60 2.84 -6.72
C GLN A 94 -2.61 3.46 -8.12
N VAL A 95 -3.78 3.64 -8.74
CA VAL A 95 -3.88 4.40 -10.00
C VAL A 95 -3.52 5.86 -9.79
N TYR A 96 -4.05 6.48 -8.74
CA TYR A 96 -3.71 7.86 -8.38
C TYR A 96 -2.20 8.03 -8.10
N ASP A 97 -1.61 7.13 -7.33
CA ASP A 97 -0.21 7.20 -6.90
C ASP A 97 0.76 6.84 -8.02
N LEU A 98 0.36 5.96 -8.94
CA LEU A 98 1.08 5.74 -10.19
C LEU A 98 1.17 7.04 -11.01
N LEU A 99 0.05 7.78 -11.14
CA LEU A 99 0.06 9.07 -11.82
C LEU A 99 0.91 10.09 -11.05
N ALA A 100 0.79 10.16 -9.73
CA ALA A 100 1.62 11.03 -8.90
C ALA A 100 3.12 10.73 -9.09
N SER A 101 3.50 9.45 -9.07
CA SER A 101 4.86 8.96 -9.31
C SER A 101 5.36 9.28 -10.72
N LEU A 102 4.48 9.29 -11.72
CA LEU A 102 4.86 9.66 -13.09
C LEU A 102 5.01 11.18 -13.26
N PHE A 103 4.19 12.01 -12.60
CA PHE A 103 4.17 13.46 -12.83
C PHE A 103 4.96 14.29 -11.81
N ILE A 104 5.15 13.81 -10.58
CA ILE A 104 5.90 14.51 -9.53
C ILE A 104 7.34 13.98 -9.51
N LYS A 105 8.31 14.81 -9.91
CA LYS A 105 9.72 14.43 -10.10
C LYS A 105 10.33 13.69 -8.90
N ASP A 106 10.02 14.12 -7.68
CA ASP A 106 10.55 13.53 -6.45
C ASP A 106 10.05 12.10 -6.18
N PHE A 107 8.87 11.76 -6.71
CA PHE A 107 8.23 10.45 -6.52
C PHE A 107 8.58 9.48 -7.63
N ARG A 108 9.16 9.97 -8.74
CA ARG A 108 9.49 9.19 -9.94
C ARG A 108 10.68 8.27 -9.75
N LYS A 109 10.51 7.25 -8.92
CA LYS A 109 11.46 6.16 -8.71
C LYS A 109 10.99 4.89 -9.43
N PRO A 110 11.85 4.20 -10.19
CA PRO A 110 11.45 3.02 -10.96
C PRO A 110 10.76 1.95 -10.11
N GLU A 111 11.27 1.69 -8.90
CA GLU A 111 10.71 0.70 -7.99
C GLU A 111 9.31 1.08 -7.49
N MET A 112 9.02 2.37 -7.31
CA MET A 112 7.69 2.84 -6.88
C MET A 112 6.69 2.74 -8.03
N ILE A 113 7.08 3.18 -9.24
CA ILE A 113 6.22 3.09 -10.44
C ILE A 113 5.84 1.63 -10.72
N ALA A 114 6.84 0.73 -10.67
CA ALA A 114 6.60 -0.70 -10.88
C ALA A 114 5.72 -1.29 -9.76
N HIS A 115 5.95 -0.90 -8.50
CA HIS A 115 5.10 -1.30 -7.39
C HIS A 115 3.64 -0.89 -7.60
N HIS A 116 3.36 0.40 -7.82
CA HIS A 116 1.99 0.90 -7.99
C HIS A 116 1.27 0.33 -9.21
N LEU A 117 1.99 0.13 -10.31
CA LEU A 117 1.42 -0.52 -11.49
C LEU A 117 1.01 -1.97 -11.20
N VAL A 118 1.92 -2.75 -10.59
CA VAL A 118 1.66 -4.16 -10.26
C VAL A 118 0.50 -4.28 -9.27
N THR A 119 0.50 -3.50 -8.19
CA THR A 119 -0.57 -3.54 -7.18
C THR A 119 -1.92 -3.11 -7.76
N ALA A 120 -1.97 -2.09 -8.63
CA ALA A 120 -3.19 -1.69 -9.33
C ALA A 120 -3.74 -2.81 -10.23
N VAL A 121 -2.87 -3.48 -11.01
CA VAL A 121 -3.29 -4.59 -11.89
C VAL A 121 -3.80 -5.77 -11.07
N LEU A 122 -3.12 -6.14 -9.99
CA LEU A 122 -3.59 -7.22 -9.11
C LEU A 122 -4.94 -6.87 -8.46
N ALA A 123 -5.10 -5.65 -7.95
CA ALA A 123 -6.36 -5.21 -7.37
C ALA A 123 -7.50 -5.25 -8.39
N TRP A 124 -7.25 -4.79 -9.63
CA TRP A 124 -8.23 -4.88 -10.72
C TRP A 124 -8.65 -6.33 -11.01
N TRP A 125 -7.70 -7.26 -11.10
CA TRP A 125 -8.02 -8.67 -11.34
C TRP A 125 -8.75 -9.32 -10.18
N THR A 126 -8.46 -8.97 -8.93
CA THR A 126 -9.22 -9.46 -7.78
C THR A 126 -10.62 -8.85 -7.70
N ILE A 127 -10.83 -7.61 -8.13
CA ILE A 127 -12.19 -7.02 -8.18
C ILE A 127 -13.02 -7.66 -9.30
N THR A 128 -12.42 -7.87 -10.47
CA THR A 128 -13.15 -8.32 -11.67
C THR A 128 -13.24 -9.84 -11.79
N GLY A 129 -12.37 -10.57 -11.10
CA GLY A 129 -12.35 -12.03 -11.04
C GLY A 129 -12.54 -12.53 -9.62
N PRO A 130 -13.08 -13.75 -9.43
CA PRO A 130 -13.40 -14.25 -8.10
C PRO A 130 -12.16 -14.76 -7.34
N TYR A 131 -10.98 -14.15 -7.44
CA TYR A 131 -9.73 -14.78 -6.98
C TYR A 131 -8.96 -13.97 -5.94
N LEU A 132 -8.75 -14.56 -4.75
CA LEU A 132 -7.93 -14.07 -3.63
C LEU A 132 -8.48 -12.86 -2.86
N HIS A 133 -9.80 -12.74 -2.72
CA HIS A 133 -10.37 -11.78 -1.76
C HIS A 133 -9.83 -12.02 -0.34
N TYR A 134 -9.67 -13.27 0.09
CA TYR A 134 -9.09 -13.59 1.40
C TYR A 134 -7.69 -12.99 1.58
N TYR A 135 -6.78 -13.25 0.63
CA TYR A 135 -5.39 -12.79 0.75
C TYR A 135 -5.23 -11.29 0.51
N SER A 136 -6.18 -10.65 -0.18
CA SER A 136 -6.15 -9.20 -0.34
C SER A 136 -6.32 -8.47 1.00
N ILE A 137 -7.11 -9.02 1.94
CA ILE A 137 -7.25 -8.49 3.31
C ILE A 137 -5.88 -8.30 3.97
N PHE A 138 -4.96 -9.25 3.78
CA PHE A 138 -3.59 -9.10 4.25
C PHE A 138 -2.75 -8.20 3.35
N PHE A 139 -2.61 -8.55 2.06
CA PHE A 139 -1.62 -7.92 1.18
C PHE A 139 -1.91 -6.44 0.88
N VAL A 140 -3.19 -6.08 0.71
CA VAL A 140 -3.60 -4.69 0.45
C VAL A 140 -4.13 -4.00 1.70
N GLY A 141 -4.44 -4.77 2.75
CA GLY A 141 -4.97 -4.26 4.00
C GLY A 141 -3.90 -4.25 5.10
N CYS A 142 -3.79 -5.33 5.87
CA CYS A 142 -2.86 -5.43 7.02
C CYS A 142 -1.41 -5.03 6.69
N GLY A 143 -0.93 -5.35 5.48
CA GLY A 143 0.38 -4.93 4.99
C GLY A 143 0.57 -3.41 4.99
N GLU A 144 -0.48 -2.62 4.81
CA GLU A 144 -0.43 -1.15 4.75
C GLU A 144 -0.36 -0.45 6.11
N VAL A 145 -0.51 -1.18 7.23
CA VAL A 145 -0.43 -0.59 8.58
C VAL A 145 0.88 0.17 8.81
N SER A 146 2.00 -0.36 8.32
CA SER A 146 3.30 0.31 8.43
C SER A 146 3.44 1.57 7.55
N SER A 147 2.60 1.73 6.54
CA SER A 147 2.61 2.91 5.67
C SER A 147 2.07 4.16 6.38
N ILE A 148 1.21 4.00 7.40
CA ILE A 148 0.65 5.12 8.17
C ILE A 148 1.75 5.96 8.83
N PRO A 149 2.68 5.42 9.66
CA PRO A 149 3.80 6.19 10.17
C PRO A 149 4.77 6.65 9.08
N LEU A 150 4.92 5.88 7.98
CA LEU A 150 5.80 6.23 6.86
C LEU A 150 5.40 7.55 6.21
N VAL A 151 4.10 7.81 6.02
CA VAL A 151 3.60 9.08 5.46
C VAL A 151 4.11 10.29 6.26
N PHE A 152 4.18 10.19 7.60
CA PHE A 152 4.75 11.25 8.41
C PHE A 152 6.27 11.37 8.22
N VAL A 153 6.99 10.25 8.15
CA VAL A 153 8.43 10.23 7.86
C VAL A 153 8.73 10.92 6.53
N ASP A 154 7.98 10.61 5.48
CA ASP A 154 8.13 11.23 4.17
C ASP A 154 7.70 12.70 4.17
N THR A 155 6.65 13.05 4.91
CA THR A 155 6.25 14.45 5.13
C THR A 155 7.39 15.25 5.75
N PHE A 156 8.05 14.77 6.80
CA PHE A 156 9.17 15.49 7.43
C PHE A 156 10.41 15.53 6.56
N LYS A 157 10.61 14.55 5.68
CA LYS A 157 11.67 14.56 4.68
C LYS A 157 11.43 15.63 3.60
N HIS A 158 10.20 15.77 3.12
CA HIS A 158 9.83 16.76 2.11
C HIS A 158 9.68 18.18 2.68
N PHE A 159 9.31 18.30 3.96
CA PHE A 159 9.13 19.55 4.67
C PHE A 159 9.93 19.57 5.98
N PRO A 160 11.27 19.69 5.93
CA PRO A 160 12.13 19.58 7.11
C PRO A 160 11.80 20.59 8.21
N ASP A 161 11.32 21.77 7.86
CA ASP A 161 10.95 22.80 8.85
C ASP A 161 9.72 22.42 9.67
N VAL A 162 8.84 21.55 9.15
CA VAL A 162 7.76 20.95 9.94
C VAL A 162 8.35 19.95 10.93
N GLY A 163 9.23 19.05 10.47
CA GLY A 163 9.89 18.06 11.34
C GLY A 163 10.69 18.71 12.48
N LYS A 164 11.40 19.81 12.20
CA LYS A 164 12.15 20.58 13.23
C LYS A 164 11.25 21.19 14.30
N ARG A 165 9.97 21.45 14.03
CA ARG A 165 9.01 21.97 15.02
C ARG A 165 8.45 20.88 15.93
N VAL A 166 8.44 19.63 15.46
CA VAL A 166 7.95 18.46 16.20
C VAL A 166 8.96 17.30 16.20
N PRO A 167 10.22 17.53 16.65
CA PRO A 167 11.31 16.58 16.47
C PRO A 167 11.07 15.25 17.19
N THR A 168 10.41 15.28 18.36
CA THR A 168 10.01 14.06 19.07
C THR A 168 9.04 13.22 18.25
N PHE A 169 8.07 13.85 17.60
CA PHE A 169 7.08 13.15 16.77
C PHE A 169 7.73 12.55 15.52
N ASP A 170 8.65 13.27 14.85
CA ASP A 170 9.45 12.73 13.74
C ASP A 170 10.21 11.45 14.13
N VAL A 171 10.92 11.47 15.28
CA VAL A 171 11.64 10.29 15.78
C VAL A 171 10.68 9.14 16.12
N VAL A 172 9.53 9.44 16.74
CA VAL A 172 8.51 8.44 17.06
C VAL A 172 7.96 7.79 15.78
N CYS A 173 7.61 8.57 14.76
CA CYS A 173 7.13 8.05 13.47
C CYS A 173 8.17 7.16 12.79
N LYS A 174 9.45 7.56 12.79
CA LYS A 174 10.55 6.71 12.26
C LYS A 174 10.68 5.39 13.03
N GLY A 175 10.60 5.45 14.35
CA GLY A 175 10.64 4.27 15.22
C GLY A 175 9.45 3.33 14.96
N LEU A 176 8.23 3.87 14.96
CA LEU A 176 7.00 3.11 14.70
C LEU A 176 7.00 2.51 13.29
N PHE A 177 7.44 3.25 12.28
CA PHE A 177 7.59 2.73 10.92
C PHE A 177 8.50 1.49 10.91
N ALA A 178 9.70 1.59 11.49
CA ALA A 178 10.61 0.45 11.54
C ALA A 178 10.04 -0.74 12.34
N LEU A 179 9.40 -0.46 13.48
CA LEU A 179 8.80 -1.48 14.36
C LEU A 179 7.59 -2.18 13.74
N LEU A 180 6.87 -1.54 12.82
CA LEU A 180 5.74 -2.15 12.12
C LEU A 180 6.17 -2.79 10.81
N PHE A 181 7.02 -2.12 10.04
CA PHE A 181 7.46 -2.58 8.72
C PHE A 181 8.17 -3.93 8.81
N VAL A 182 9.14 -4.08 9.72
CA VAL A 182 9.94 -5.30 9.79
C VAL A 182 9.09 -6.52 10.18
N PRO A 183 8.31 -6.52 11.28
CA PRO A 183 7.49 -7.68 11.63
C PRO A 183 6.39 -7.97 10.61
N ILE A 184 5.70 -6.95 10.11
CA ILE A 184 4.56 -7.17 9.21
C ILE A 184 5.03 -7.54 7.80
N ARG A 185 5.96 -6.77 7.22
CA ARG A 185 6.32 -6.89 5.79
C ARG A 185 7.57 -7.74 5.52
N CYS A 186 8.52 -7.81 6.44
CA CYS A 186 9.73 -8.65 6.23
C CYS A 186 9.61 -10.03 6.88
N ILE A 187 8.77 -10.20 7.91
CA ILE A 187 8.62 -11.48 8.61
C ILE A 187 7.27 -12.12 8.28
N TYR A 188 6.17 -11.44 8.58
CA TYR A 188 4.85 -12.04 8.47
C TYR A 188 4.37 -12.18 7.02
N TRP A 189 4.66 -11.20 6.16
CA TRP A 189 4.31 -11.26 4.74
C TRP A 189 4.89 -12.47 4.00
N PRO A 190 6.18 -12.87 4.16
CA PRO A 190 6.67 -14.13 3.59
C PRO A 190 5.93 -15.38 4.10
N LEU A 191 5.49 -15.39 5.37
CA LEU A 191 4.72 -16.51 5.92
C LEU A 191 3.34 -16.61 5.27
N VAL A 192 2.62 -15.49 5.15
CA VAL A 192 1.33 -15.44 4.45
C VAL A 192 1.50 -15.74 2.96
N SER A 193 2.61 -15.28 2.36
CA SER A 193 2.96 -15.61 0.98
C SER A 193 3.16 -17.11 0.81
N PHE A 194 3.82 -17.79 1.75
CA PHE A 194 3.96 -19.24 1.68
C PHE A 194 2.60 -19.97 1.62
N GLU A 195 1.63 -19.60 2.46
CA GLU A 195 0.27 -20.17 2.41
C GLU A 195 -0.42 -19.87 1.07
N PHE A 196 -0.32 -18.63 0.59
CA PHE A 196 -0.83 -18.22 -0.71
C PHE A 196 -0.22 -19.04 -1.86
N TRP A 197 1.09 -19.30 -1.81
CA TRP A 197 1.80 -20.11 -2.80
C TRP A 197 1.33 -21.56 -2.78
N GLN A 198 1.19 -22.16 -1.59
CA GLN A 198 0.70 -23.54 -1.47
C GLN A 198 -0.70 -23.68 -2.08
N LEU A 199 -1.61 -22.74 -1.78
CA LEU A 199 -2.94 -22.71 -2.36
C LEU A 199 -2.89 -22.56 -3.89
N SER A 200 -2.15 -21.57 -4.39
CA SER A 200 -2.05 -21.28 -5.82
C SER A 200 -1.47 -22.45 -6.62
N LEU A 201 -0.39 -23.06 -6.12
CA LEU A 201 0.22 -24.22 -6.74
C LEU A 201 -0.70 -25.44 -6.68
N HIS A 202 -1.46 -25.62 -5.59
CA HIS A 202 -2.48 -26.66 -5.52
C HIS A 202 -3.50 -26.49 -6.65
N LEU A 203 -4.09 -25.30 -6.80
CA LEU A 203 -5.07 -24.98 -7.86
C LEU A 203 -4.53 -25.24 -9.27
N LEU A 204 -3.25 -24.95 -9.51
CA LEU A 204 -2.60 -25.23 -10.79
C LEU A 204 -2.42 -26.73 -11.02
N ASN A 205 -1.94 -27.46 -10.01
CA ASN A 205 -1.65 -28.89 -10.09
C ASN A 205 -2.92 -29.73 -10.26
N THR A 206 -4.01 -29.35 -9.58
CA THR A 206 -5.32 -30.02 -9.69
C THR A 206 -6.14 -29.53 -10.88
N GLN A 207 -5.64 -28.54 -11.64
CA GLN A 207 -6.35 -27.92 -12.77
C GLN A 207 -7.71 -27.33 -12.37
N THR A 208 -7.85 -26.87 -11.13
CA THR A 208 -9.05 -26.20 -10.61
C THR A 208 -8.92 -24.68 -10.60
N ALA A 209 -7.81 -24.15 -11.10
CA ALA A 209 -7.61 -22.71 -11.27
C ALA A 209 -8.68 -22.12 -12.21
N HIS A 210 -9.42 -21.12 -11.73
CA HIS A 210 -10.41 -20.40 -12.56
C HIS A 210 -9.79 -19.80 -13.84
N ASN A 211 -8.53 -19.35 -13.75
CA ASN A 211 -7.76 -18.76 -14.84
C ASN A 211 -6.26 -18.93 -14.56
N THR A 212 -5.63 -19.91 -15.22
CA THR A 212 -4.21 -20.24 -15.04
C THR A 212 -3.26 -19.06 -15.28
N PRO A 213 -3.36 -18.29 -16.38
CA PRO A 213 -2.54 -17.09 -16.57
C PRO A 213 -2.63 -16.07 -15.44
N ILE A 214 -3.81 -15.85 -14.87
CA ILE A 214 -3.99 -14.94 -13.73
C ILE A 214 -3.25 -15.51 -12.51
N VAL A 215 -3.45 -16.78 -12.15
CA VAL A 215 -2.77 -17.41 -11.01
C VAL A 215 -1.25 -17.30 -11.13
N ILE A 216 -0.69 -17.59 -12.31
CA ILE A 216 0.76 -17.48 -12.57
C ILE A 216 1.24 -16.04 -12.41
N SER A 217 0.44 -15.07 -12.87
CA SER A 217 0.77 -13.64 -12.76
C SER A 217 0.76 -13.17 -11.30
N PHE A 218 -0.16 -13.65 -10.47
CA PHE A 218 -0.15 -13.40 -9.01
C PHE A 218 1.09 -13.99 -8.33
N LEU A 219 1.50 -15.20 -8.70
CA LEU A 219 2.74 -15.81 -8.18
C LEU A 219 3.98 -14.98 -8.56
N ALA A 220 4.10 -14.60 -9.85
CA ALA A 220 5.21 -13.78 -10.32
C ALA A 220 5.24 -12.40 -9.64
N ALA A 221 4.09 -11.75 -9.51
CA ALA A 221 3.97 -10.47 -8.82
C ALA A 221 4.32 -10.59 -7.33
N ASN A 222 3.95 -11.68 -6.67
CA ASN A 222 4.31 -11.92 -5.28
C ASN A 222 5.82 -12.08 -5.08
N VAL A 223 6.56 -12.74 -6.00
CA VAL A 223 8.04 -12.76 -5.96
C VAL A 223 8.58 -11.33 -6.01
N PHE A 224 8.12 -10.55 -6.99
CA PHE A 224 8.55 -9.17 -7.19
C PHE A 224 8.27 -8.29 -5.96
N LEU A 225 7.03 -8.32 -5.44
CA LEU A 225 6.63 -7.52 -4.30
C LEU A 225 7.35 -7.94 -3.01
N THR A 226 7.55 -9.25 -2.80
CA THR A 226 8.31 -9.75 -1.64
C THR A 226 9.77 -9.30 -1.71
N PHE A 227 10.40 -9.35 -2.88
CA PHE A 227 11.74 -8.80 -3.07
C PHE A 227 11.81 -7.30 -2.74
N LEU A 228 10.82 -6.50 -3.16
CA LEU A 228 10.76 -5.09 -2.79
C LEU A 228 10.62 -4.88 -1.28
N GLN A 229 9.82 -5.70 -0.58
CA GLN A 229 9.69 -5.62 0.88
C GLN A 229 11.05 -5.86 1.56
N GLU A 230 11.81 -6.86 1.12
CA GLU A 230 13.15 -7.15 1.67
C GLU A 230 14.17 -6.04 1.34
N TYR A 231 14.13 -5.52 0.11
CA TYR A 231 14.99 -4.40 -0.29
C TYR A 231 14.72 -3.15 0.56
N TRP A 232 13.46 -2.79 0.76
CA TRP A 232 13.08 -1.68 1.62
C TRP A 232 13.37 -1.97 3.10
N GLY A 233 13.21 -3.21 3.55
CA GLY A 233 13.61 -3.66 4.89
C GLY A 233 15.10 -3.44 5.15
N TYR A 234 15.95 -3.74 4.17
CA TYR A 234 17.38 -3.42 4.22
C TYR A 234 17.64 -1.91 4.34
N LEU A 235 16.90 -1.06 3.61
CA LEU A 235 17.02 0.39 3.74
C LEU A 235 16.59 0.89 5.12
N VAL A 236 15.51 0.34 5.69
CA VAL A 236 15.04 0.63 7.05
C VAL A 236 16.11 0.26 8.07
N TYR A 237 16.66 -0.96 7.98
CA TYR A 237 17.75 -1.42 8.85
C TYR A 237 18.96 -0.48 8.80
N ARG A 238 19.37 -0.05 7.60
CA ARG A 238 20.45 0.94 7.45
C ARG A 238 20.11 2.29 8.08
N GLY A 239 18.88 2.76 7.91
CA GLY A 239 18.39 3.99 8.52
C GLY A 239 18.46 3.93 10.05
N VAL A 240 17.96 2.85 10.66
CA VAL A 240 18.00 2.61 12.11
C VAL A 240 19.45 2.55 12.61
N ARG A 241 20.35 1.83 11.93
CA ARG A 241 21.77 1.78 12.31
C ARG A 241 22.45 3.15 12.26
N LYS A 242 22.12 3.97 11.27
CA LYS A 242 22.65 5.34 11.17
C LYS A 242 22.19 6.19 12.36
N MET A 243 20.91 6.09 12.74
CA MET A 243 20.36 6.78 13.91
C MET A 243 21.04 6.35 15.21
N LEU A 244 21.24 5.04 15.42
CA LEU A 244 21.86 4.50 16.63
C LEU A 244 23.37 4.83 16.75
N SER A 245 24.08 4.86 15.62
CA SER A 245 25.52 5.17 15.61
C SER A 245 25.85 6.66 15.78
N GLY A 246 24.83 7.54 15.84
CA GLY A 246 25.02 8.98 16.03
C GLY A 246 25.75 9.69 14.88
N SER A 247 25.84 9.06 13.71
CA SER A 247 26.63 9.55 12.57
C SER A 247 26.05 10.82 11.91
N ASP A 248 24.82 11.23 12.24
CA ASP A 248 24.26 12.55 11.85
C ASP A 248 24.81 13.73 12.67
N LYS A 249 25.57 13.49 13.76
CA LYS A 249 26.13 14.58 14.58
C LYS A 249 27.45 15.16 14.06
N LYS A 250 28.01 14.64 12.95
CA LYS A 250 29.35 15.04 12.45
C LYS A 250 29.36 16.05 11.30
N GLU A 251 28.20 16.43 10.76
CA GLU A 251 28.09 17.50 9.76
C GLU A 251 27.31 18.69 10.36
N LYS A 252 28.01 19.51 11.13
CA LYS A 252 27.63 20.90 11.43
C LYS A 252 28.86 21.78 11.32
#